data_AF-Q9L4V4-F1
#
_entry.id   AF-Q9L4V4-F1
#
_cell.length_a   1.000
_cell.length_b   1.000
_cell.length_c   1.000
_cell.angle_alpha   90.00
_cell.angle_beta   90.00
_cell.angle_gamma   90.00
#
_symmetry.space_group_name_H-M   'P 1'
#
loop_
_entity.id
_entity.type
_entity.pdbx_description
1 polymer ?
#
loop_
_entity_poly.entity_id
_entity_poly.type
_entity_poly.pdbx_seq_one_letter_code
_entity_poly.pdbx_strand_id
1 'polypeptide(L)'
;MRTNTRKNDELRLVTIETNYLKHPEGSVLVSFGDTKVICNATVEPKVPPFMRGQGKGWVHAEYAMLPRATNTRTIREAAKGKLTGRTMEIQRLIARSLRSVIDLEKLGERAITVDCDVIQADGGTRTASITGAFVALKMAIQTLLDSGQLTEDPVKENIAAVSVGITKQGEAVLDLDYLEDSSAAVDMNLFMTANGEFFELQGTGEEATFSNDQLMEMLELGKKGLNELFQIQTQALKESKVKKAIQAPVMTDTILIATKNPGKAREFEALFAKKGLFVKTLLDYPEIPEVEETGTTFAENALLKAETIAATLNMMVLADDSGLKVDALEGRPGVYSARYAGEPKSDAANNAKLLHELADFPPA
;
A
#
# COMPACT_ATOMS: atom_id res chain seq x y z
N MET A 1 -7.01 1.19 36.99
CA MET A 1 -8.02 0.61 36.07
C MET A 1 -8.25 1.56 34.91
N ARG A 2 -8.00 1.09 33.68
CA ARG A 2 -8.21 1.91 32.47
C ARG A 2 -9.66 2.37 32.38
N THR A 3 -9.87 3.54 31.78
CA THR A 3 -11.20 4.09 31.50
C THR A 3 -11.93 3.33 30.38
N ASN A 4 -11.19 2.51 29.63
CA ASN A 4 -11.67 1.68 28.52
C ASN A 4 -11.58 0.18 28.86
N THR A 5 -12.00 -0.68 27.93
CA THR A 5 -12.00 -2.15 28.10
C THR A 5 -10.67 -2.82 27.75
N ARG A 6 -9.61 -2.05 27.43
CA ARG A 6 -8.31 -2.61 27.03
C ARG A 6 -7.55 -3.15 28.23
N LYS A 7 -6.68 -4.12 27.99
CA LYS A 7 -5.67 -4.53 28.98
C LYS A 7 -4.57 -3.49 29.09
N ASN A 8 -3.78 -3.52 30.17
CA ASN A 8 -2.67 -2.59 30.38
C ASN A 8 -1.58 -2.72 29.31
N ASP A 9 -1.45 -3.90 28.69
CA ASP A 9 -0.43 -4.24 27.71
C ASP A 9 -0.97 -4.24 26.27
N GLU A 10 -2.06 -3.53 26.01
CA GLU A 10 -2.79 -3.54 24.74
C GLU A 10 -2.80 -2.15 24.08
N LEU A 11 -2.36 -2.08 22.83
CA LEU A 11 -2.49 -0.90 21.97
C LEU A 11 -3.97 -0.55 21.75
N ARG A 12 -4.25 0.69 21.37
CA ARG A 12 -5.53 0.99 20.71
C ARG A 12 -5.59 0.28 19.36
N LEU A 13 -6.76 0.28 18.73
CA LEU A 13 -6.87 -0.15 17.34
C LEU A 13 -6.00 0.77 16.47
N VAL A 14 -4.93 0.22 15.90
CA VAL A 14 -4.04 0.96 15.00
C VAL A 14 -4.32 0.57 13.55
N THR A 15 -4.58 1.57 12.71
CA THR A 15 -4.76 1.38 11.26
C THR A 15 -3.90 2.35 10.48
N ILE A 16 -3.37 1.89 9.34
CA ILE A 16 -2.56 2.70 8.44
C ILE A 16 -3.17 2.61 7.03
N GLU A 17 -3.90 3.64 6.62
CA GLU A 17 -4.48 3.73 5.28
C GLU A 17 -3.49 4.40 4.32
N THR A 18 -2.95 3.62 3.38
CA THR A 18 -1.97 4.09 2.39
C THR A 18 -2.62 4.71 1.16
N ASN A 19 -1.89 5.63 0.52
CA ASN A 19 -2.35 6.41 -0.65
C ASN A 19 -3.57 7.28 -0.33
N TYR A 20 -3.61 7.85 0.89
CA TYR A 20 -4.75 8.63 1.38
C TYR A 20 -4.98 9.91 0.56
N LEU A 21 -3.92 10.67 0.27
CA LEU A 21 -3.96 11.80 -0.65
C LEU A 21 -3.30 11.45 -1.99
N LYS A 22 -3.83 12.05 -3.06
CA LYS A 22 -3.43 11.78 -4.45
C LYS A 22 -2.05 12.30 -4.84
N HIS A 23 -1.64 13.43 -4.28
CA HIS A 23 -0.52 14.22 -4.81
C HIS A 23 0.86 13.89 -4.24
N PRO A 24 1.04 13.68 -2.92
CA PRO A 24 2.36 13.38 -2.36
C PRO A 24 2.91 12.04 -2.86
N GLU A 25 4.23 11.91 -3.01
CA GLU A 25 4.87 10.64 -3.41
C GLU A 25 4.66 9.52 -2.38
N GLY A 26 4.42 9.88 -1.12
CA GLY A 26 3.92 8.98 -0.08
C GLY A 26 2.86 9.66 0.77
N SER A 27 1.71 9.04 0.94
CA SER A 27 0.62 9.60 1.76
C SER A 27 -0.06 8.50 2.57
N VAL A 28 -0.27 8.77 3.86
CA VAL A 28 -0.86 7.82 4.80
C VAL A 28 -1.77 8.54 5.79
N LEU A 29 -2.93 7.95 6.08
CA LEU A 29 -3.71 8.28 7.27
C LEU A 29 -3.43 7.22 8.33
N VAL A 30 -2.72 7.60 9.39
CA VAL A 30 -2.46 6.74 10.55
C VAL A 30 -3.48 7.05 11.64
N SER A 31 -4.10 6.01 12.20
CA SER A 31 -5.06 6.11 13.30
C SER A 31 -4.61 5.25 14.48
N PHE A 32 -4.59 5.81 15.67
CA PHE A 32 -4.34 5.14 16.97
C PHE A 32 -5.59 5.35 17.82
N GLY A 33 -6.54 4.43 17.73
CA GLY A 33 -7.90 4.66 18.21
C GLY A 33 -8.49 5.92 17.57
N ASP A 34 -8.82 6.91 18.40
CA ASP A 34 -9.39 8.18 17.95
C ASP A 34 -8.34 9.24 17.56
N THR A 35 -7.04 9.01 17.79
CA THR A 35 -5.99 9.89 17.26
C THR A 35 -5.78 9.61 15.78
N LYS A 36 -5.92 10.63 14.93
CA LYS A 36 -5.79 10.53 13.47
C LYS A 36 -4.83 11.59 12.94
N VAL A 37 -3.82 11.13 12.20
CA VAL A 37 -2.78 11.98 11.63
C VAL A 37 -2.62 11.65 10.15
N ILE A 38 -2.67 12.68 9.30
CA ILE A 38 -2.28 12.56 7.90
C ILE A 38 -0.77 12.80 7.82
N CYS A 39 -0.04 11.85 7.25
CA CYS A 39 1.40 11.93 7.04
C CYS A 39 1.67 11.93 5.53
N ASN A 40 2.22 13.02 5.01
CA ASN A 40 2.55 13.18 3.59
C ASN A 40 4.06 13.37 3.44
N ALA A 41 4.71 12.56 2.61
CA ALA A 41 6.11 12.72 2.25
C ALA A 41 6.19 13.27 0.83
N THR A 42 6.84 14.42 0.71
CA THR A 42 7.07 15.13 -0.56
C THR A 42 8.55 15.11 -0.89
N VAL A 43 8.91 14.70 -2.12
CA VAL A 43 10.31 14.73 -2.59
C VAL A 43 10.60 16.04 -3.29
N GLU A 44 11.67 16.72 -2.87
CA GLU A 44 12.18 17.93 -3.51
C GLU A 44 13.56 17.66 -4.16
N PRO A 45 13.79 18.07 -5.42
CA PRO A 45 15.06 17.86 -6.14
C PRO A 45 16.16 18.83 -5.69
N LYS A 46 16.04 19.41 -4.49
CA LYS A 46 16.97 20.39 -3.92
C LYS A 46 17.14 20.13 -2.44
N VAL A 47 18.32 20.45 -1.92
CA VAL A 47 18.61 20.41 -0.48
C VAL A 47 18.64 21.81 0.13
N PRO A 48 18.49 21.94 1.47
CA PRO A 48 18.67 23.20 2.17
C PRO A 48 20.05 23.84 1.87
N PRO A 49 20.20 25.17 1.96
CA PRO A 49 21.44 25.87 1.61
C PRO A 49 22.70 25.31 2.29
N PHE A 50 22.59 24.90 3.56
CA PHE A 50 23.72 24.35 4.33
C PHE A 50 24.15 22.94 3.89
N MET A 51 23.33 22.22 3.12
CA MET A 51 23.62 20.86 2.62
C MET A 51 24.13 20.85 1.17
N ARG A 52 24.06 21.97 0.44
CA ARG A 52 24.43 22.02 -0.98
C ARG A 52 25.91 21.68 -1.18
N GLY A 53 26.19 20.81 -2.15
CA GLY A 53 27.56 20.40 -2.49
C GLY A 53 28.16 19.37 -1.53
N GLN A 54 27.40 18.88 -0.55
CA GLN A 54 27.87 17.83 0.36
C GLN A 54 27.64 16.41 -0.18
N GLY A 55 26.91 16.25 -1.29
CA GLY A 55 26.54 14.93 -1.82
C GLY A 55 25.55 14.17 -0.94
N LYS A 56 24.93 14.85 0.04
CA LYS A 56 24.01 14.26 1.02
C LYS A 56 22.62 14.85 0.88
N GLY A 57 21.63 13.98 1.05
CA GLY A 57 20.23 14.35 1.12
C GLY A 57 19.85 14.92 2.47
N TRP A 58 18.58 15.27 2.58
CA TRP A 58 18.02 15.81 3.81
C TRP A 58 16.61 15.30 4.05
N VAL A 59 16.30 14.94 5.28
CA VAL A 59 14.92 14.65 5.69
C VAL A 59 14.48 15.70 6.69
N HIS A 60 13.33 16.32 6.42
CA HIS A 60 12.71 17.32 7.28
C HIS A 60 11.28 16.90 7.62
N ALA A 61 10.70 17.55 8.63
CA ALA A 61 9.30 17.31 9.00
C ALA A 61 8.65 18.60 9.48
N GLU A 62 7.40 18.77 9.06
CA GLU A 62 6.48 19.77 9.59
C GLU A 62 5.36 19.06 10.35
N TYR A 63 4.85 19.72 11.39
CA TYR A 63 3.80 19.16 12.23
C TYR A 63 2.80 20.26 12.50
N ALA A 64 1.53 19.97 12.31
CA ALA A 64 0.47 20.89 12.63
C ALA A 64 -0.71 20.13 13.25
N MET A 65 -1.49 20.84 14.05
CA MET A 65 -2.73 20.34 14.60
C MET A 65 -3.87 21.26 14.19
N LEU A 66 -4.93 20.69 13.61
CA LEU A 66 -6.07 21.49 13.20
C LEU A 66 -6.71 22.16 14.43
N PRO A 67 -7.24 23.39 14.30
CA PRO A 67 -7.86 24.13 15.40
C PRO A 67 -8.94 23.37 16.17
N ARG A 68 -9.58 22.39 15.55
CA ARG A 68 -10.65 21.57 16.13
C ARG A 68 -10.33 20.08 16.18
N ALA A 69 -9.04 19.72 16.14
CA ALA A 69 -8.63 18.34 16.35
C ALA A 69 -8.84 17.87 17.80
N THR A 70 -8.93 18.80 18.76
CA THR A 70 -9.14 18.52 20.20
C THR A 70 -10.53 18.95 20.67
N ASN A 71 -10.88 18.52 21.90
CA ASN A 71 -12.15 18.82 22.57
C ASN A 71 -12.47 20.32 22.71
N THR A 72 -11.46 21.19 22.75
CA THR A 72 -11.60 22.65 22.78
C THR A 72 -10.94 23.29 21.57
N ARG A 73 -11.58 24.30 20.96
CA ARG A 73 -11.03 24.93 19.76
C ARG A 73 -9.78 25.73 20.14
N THR A 74 -8.65 25.42 19.52
CA THR A 74 -7.41 26.21 19.63
C THR A 74 -7.37 27.30 18.55
N ILE A 75 -6.60 28.36 18.79
CA ILE A 75 -6.37 29.39 17.77
C ILE A 75 -5.36 28.85 16.75
N ARG A 76 -5.68 28.93 15.46
CA ARG A 76 -4.77 28.57 14.36
C ARG A 76 -3.43 29.28 14.51
N GLU A 77 -2.32 28.53 14.44
CA GLU A 77 -0.97 29.09 14.66
C GLU A 77 -0.61 30.19 13.65
N ALA A 78 -1.03 30.06 12.40
CA ALA A 78 -0.88 31.13 11.40
C ALA A 78 -1.51 32.47 11.84
N ALA A 79 -2.64 32.44 12.55
CA ALA A 79 -3.27 33.66 13.08
C ALA A 79 -2.48 34.28 14.25
N LYS A 80 -1.61 33.51 14.91
CA LYS A 80 -0.67 34.02 15.93
C LYS A 80 0.63 34.55 15.32
N GLY A 81 0.88 34.30 14.03
CA GLY A 81 2.09 34.71 13.32
C GLY A 81 3.36 33.94 13.70
N LYS A 82 3.26 32.90 14.52
CA LYS A 82 4.38 32.06 14.94
C LYS A 82 3.93 30.66 15.37
N LEU A 83 4.81 29.69 15.19
CA LEU A 83 4.64 28.34 15.70
C LEU A 83 4.76 28.33 17.23
N THR A 84 4.06 27.41 17.88
CA THR A 84 4.20 27.17 19.33
C THR A 84 5.46 26.36 19.63
N GLY A 85 5.94 26.43 20.88
CA GLY A 85 7.10 25.65 21.33
C GLY A 85 6.89 24.14 21.16
N ARG A 86 5.69 23.63 21.48
CA ARG A 86 5.32 22.22 21.31
C ARG A 86 5.35 21.79 19.85
N THR A 87 4.82 22.60 18.94
CA THR A 87 4.90 22.31 17.49
C THR A 87 6.36 22.23 17.03
N MET A 88 7.20 23.19 17.41
CA MET A 88 8.63 23.19 17.05
C MET A 88 9.43 22.03 17.65
N GLU A 89 9.08 21.58 18.86
CA GLU A 89 9.67 20.40 19.49
C GLU A 89 9.31 19.14 18.70
N ILE A 90 8.02 18.93 18.42
CA ILE A 90 7.53 17.73 17.73
C ILE A 90 8.07 17.67 16.29
N GLN A 91 8.13 18.79 15.57
CA GLN A 91 8.77 18.85 14.25
C GLN A 91 10.22 18.36 14.27
N ARG A 92 11.00 18.84 15.24
CA ARG A 92 12.41 18.45 15.39
C ARG A 92 12.54 16.99 15.79
N LEU A 93 11.65 16.51 16.66
CA LEU A 93 11.56 15.11 17.05
C LEU A 93 11.32 14.22 15.82
N ILE A 94 10.23 14.45 15.06
CA ILE A 94 9.91 13.65 13.87
C ILE A 94 11.07 13.66 12.87
N ALA A 95 11.60 14.85 12.55
CA ALA A 95 12.72 14.96 11.60
C ALA A 95 13.98 14.22 12.08
N ARG A 96 14.30 14.29 13.38
CA ARG A 96 15.45 13.56 13.95
C ARG A 96 15.21 12.06 13.95
N SER A 97 14.01 11.61 14.31
CA SER A 97 13.62 10.20 14.29
C SER A 97 13.75 9.61 12.90
N LEU A 98 13.18 10.26 11.87
CA LEU A 98 13.30 9.77 10.49
C LEU A 98 14.76 9.71 10.02
N ARG A 99 15.57 10.74 10.32
CA ARG A 99 16.98 10.77 9.91
C ARG A 99 17.85 9.69 10.54
N SER A 100 17.47 9.11 11.70
CA SER A 100 18.30 8.08 12.35
C SER A 100 18.40 6.80 11.50
N VAL A 101 17.40 6.52 10.67
CA VAL A 101 17.32 5.30 9.85
C VAL A 101 17.44 5.53 8.35
N ILE A 102 17.85 6.73 7.94
CA ILE A 102 18.13 7.04 6.53
C ILE A 102 19.62 7.22 6.32
N ASP A 103 20.15 6.55 5.30
CA ASP A 103 21.45 6.86 4.73
C ASP A 103 21.33 8.09 3.82
N LEU A 104 21.74 9.24 4.35
CA LEU A 104 21.66 10.52 3.63
C LEU A 104 22.61 10.58 2.43
N GLU A 105 23.68 9.79 2.39
CA GLU A 105 24.57 9.75 1.22
C GLU A 105 23.88 9.00 0.08
N LYS A 106 23.24 7.86 0.38
CA LYS A 106 22.46 7.09 -0.61
C LYS A 106 21.23 7.83 -1.12
N LEU A 107 20.64 8.71 -0.31
CA LEU A 107 19.54 9.57 -0.75
C LEU A 107 19.97 10.57 -1.85
N GLY A 108 21.26 10.93 -1.89
CA GLY A 108 21.81 11.94 -2.79
C GLY A 108 21.26 13.33 -2.51
N GLU A 109 21.64 14.35 -3.30
CA GLU A 109 21.24 15.75 -3.07
C GLU A 109 19.75 16.05 -3.36
N ARG A 110 18.87 15.47 -2.54
CA ARG A 110 17.43 15.65 -2.54
C ARG A 110 16.93 15.83 -1.12
N ALA A 111 15.83 16.54 -0.96
CA ALA A 111 15.15 16.62 0.32
C ALA A 111 13.85 15.80 0.29
N ILE A 112 13.51 15.21 1.42
CA ILE A 112 12.15 14.70 1.66
C ILE A 112 11.59 15.45 2.86
N THR A 113 10.49 16.16 2.64
CA THR A 113 9.75 16.85 3.70
C THR A 113 8.53 16.02 4.04
N VAL A 114 8.38 15.69 5.33
CA VAL A 114 7.23 14.91 5.82
C VAL A 114 6.30 15.79 6.65
N ASP A 115 5.12 16.07 6.11
CA ASP A 115 4.08 16.88 6.75
C ASP A 115 3.16 15.98 7.57
N CYS A 116 3.07 16.24 8.88
CA CYS A 116 2.22 15.50 9.81
C CYS A 116 1.10 16.40 10.33
N ASP A 117 -0.10 16.24 9.75
CA ASP A 117 -1.29 17.02 10.09
C ASP A 117 -2.24 16.21 10.98
N VAL A 118 -2.35 16.61 12.24
CA VAL A 118 -3.29 16.01 13.19
C VAL A 118 -4.70 16.54 12.92
N ILE A 119 -5.58 15.66 12.47
CA ILE A 119 -6.98 15.96 12.15
C ILE A 119 -7.93 15.61 13.31
N GLN A 120 -7.55 14.66 14.15
CA GLN A 120 -8.25 14.29 15.39
C GLN A 120 -7.22 13.88 16.44
N ALA A 121 -7.34 14.37 17.67
CA ALA A 121 -6.36 14.16 18.72
C ALA A 121 -7.02 13.59 19.99
N ASP A 122 -6.58 12.41 20.39
CA ASP A 122 -6.99 11.69 21.59
C ASP A 122 -5.76 11.06 22.28
N GLY A 123 -4.66 11.80 22.41
CA GLY A 123 -3.42 11.32 23.03
C GLY A 123 -2.48 10.59 22.06
N GLY A 124 -1.17 10.64 22.32
CA GLY A 124 -0.15 9.98 21.47
C GLY A 124 0.02 10.59 20.07
N THR A 125 -0.32 11.85 19.83
CA THR A 125 -0.22 12.43 18.47
C THR A 125 1.20 12.45 17.94
N ARG A 126 2.21 12.67 18.80
CA ARG A 126 3.63 12.68 18.42
C ARG A 126 4.11 11.28 17.99
N THR A 127 3.68 10.24 18.69
CA THR A 127 4.09 8.86 18.43
C THR A 127 3.38 8.30 17.20
N ALA A 128 2.08 8.58 17.05
CA ALA A 128 1.33 8.31 15.84
C ALA A 128 1.97 8.98 14.61
N SER A 129 2.37 10.26 14.74
CA SER A 129 3.01 11.00 13.65
C SER A 129 4.30 10.33 13.18
N ILE A 130 5.18 9.90 14.08
CA ILE A 130 6.45 9.23 13.68
C ILE A 130 6.17 7.90 12.98
N THR A 131 5.26 7.10 13.55
CA THR A 131 4.90 5.79 13.00
C THR A 131 4.30 5.91 11.60
N GLY A 132 3.42 6.89 11.36
CA GLY A 132 2.86 7.18 10.03
C GLY A 132 3.85 7.85 9.07
N ALA A 133 4.63 8.81 9.57
CA ALA A 133 5.66 9.53 8.80
C ALA A 133 6.69 8.58 8.20
N PHE A 134 7.10 7.55 8.96
CA PHE A 134 8.02 6.54 8.44
C PHE A 134 7.44 5.77 7.25
N VAL A 135 6.15 5.37 7.32
CA VAL A 135 5.48 4.69 6.21
C VAL A 135 5.36 5.62 5.00
N ALA A 136 5.01 6.90 5.20
CA ALA A 136 4.94 7.91 4.14
C ALA A 136 6.30 8.06 3.45
N LEU A 137 7.37 8.23 4.24
CA LEU A 137 8.73 8.37 3.77
C LEU A 137 9.17 7.15 2.97
N LYS A 138 8.88 5.94 3.46
CA LYS A 138 9.21 4.69 2.77
C LYS A 138 8.49 4.57 1.42
N MET A 139 7.22 5.01 1.35
CA MET A 139 6.47 5.08 0.09
C MET A 139 7.08 6.08 -0.90
N ALA A 140 7.46 7.27 -0.44
CA ALA A 140 8.12 8.28 -1.28
C ALA A 140 9.47 7.78 -1.82
N ILE A 141 10.28 7.12 -0.98
CA ILE A 141 11.54 6.48 -1.39
C ILE A 141 11.29 5.38 -2.42
N GLN A 142 10.25 4.56 -2.22
CA GLN A 142 9.88 3.53 -3.20
C GLN A 142 9.51 4.16 -4.55
N THR A 143 8.81 5.29 -4.59
CA THR A 143 8.52 6.03 -5.82
C THR A 143 9.81 6.50 -6.53
N LEU A 144 10.84 6.90 -5.78
CA LEU A 144 12.15 7.24 -6.36
C LEU A 144 12.90 6.03 -6.91
N LEU A 145 12.81 4.88 -6.24
CA LEU A 145 13.36 3.61 -6.73
C LEU A 145 12.64 3.14 -8.00
N ASP A 146 11.30 3.14 -7.99
CA ASP A 146 10.48 2.71 -9.12
C ASP A 146 10.72 3.57 -10.38
N SER A 147 10.99 4.87 -10.18
CA SER A 147 11.30 5.80 -11.27
C SER A 147 12.78 5.82 -11.69
N GLY A 148 13.64 5.02 -11.05
CA GLY A 148 15.08 4.97 -11.34
C GLY A 148 15.88 6.20 -10.89
N GLN A 149 15.28 7.09 -10.10
CA GLN A 149 15.98 8.26 -9.52
C GLN A 149 16.91 7.89 -8.36
N LEU A 150 16.62 6.76 -7.72
CA LEU A 150 17.50 6.09 -6.76
C LEU A 150 17.83 4.69 -7.28
N THR A 151 19.08 4.27 -7.11
CA THR A 151 19.55 2.93 -7.49
C THR A 151 19.50 1.95 -6.32
N GLU A 152 19.57 2.44 -5.09
CA GLU A 152 19.57 1.65 -3.86
C GLU A 152 18.62 2.25 -2.84
N ASP A 153 18.05 1.41 -1.99
CA ASP A 153 17.18 1.82 -0.89
C ASP A 153 18.00 2.45 0.24
N PRO A 154 17.83 3.75 0.55
CA PRO A 154 18.58 4.43 1.61
C PRO A 154 18.03 4.12 3.01
N VAL A 155 16.90 3.43 3.15
CA VAL A 155 16.33 3.12 4.47
C VAL A 155 17.07 1.93 5.09
N LYS A 156 17.62 2.13 6.28
CA LYS A 156 18.38 1.12 7.04
C LYS A 156 17.45 0.10 7.72
N GLU A 157 16.38 0.58 8.35
CA GLU A 157 15.41 -0.25 9.06
C GLU A 157 14.12 0.54 9.37
N ASN A 158 13.11 -0.15 9.91
CA ASN A 158 11.85 0.49 10.32
C ASN A 158 11.98 1.17 11.68
N ILE A 159 11.23 2.26 11.86
CA ILE A 159 11.05 2.92 13.16
C ILE A 159 9.58 3.08 13.51
N ALA A 160 9.30 3.00 14.80
CA ALA A 160 7.99 3.27 15.36
C ALA A 160 8.15 3.96 16.71
N ALA A 161 7.05 4.55 17.18
CA ALA A 161 6.99 5.18 18.48
C ALA A 161 5.66 4.87 19.16
N VAL A 162 5.69 4.74 20.48
CA VAL A 162 4.51 4.49 21.31
C VAL A 162 4.62 5.22 22.64
N SER A 163 3.47 5.64 23.20
CA SER A 163 3.40 6.18 24.55
C SER A 163 3.18 5.05 25.56
N VAL A 164 3.73 5.20 26.74
CA VAL A 164 3.51 4.36 27.92
C VAL A 164 3.42 5.28 29.13
N GLY A 165 2.85 4.81 30.23
CA GLY A 165 2.81 5.60 31.45
C GLY A 165 2.51 4.79 32.69
N ILE A 166 2.60 5.45 33.83
CA ILE A 166 2.21 4.90 35.13
C ILE A 166 0.90 5.56 35.56
N THR A 167 -0.12 4.75 35.82
CA THR A 167 -1.39 5.23 36.37
C THR A 167 -1.21 5.74 37.81
N LYS A 168 -2.18 6.51 38.34
CA LYS A 168 -2.15 6.95 39.75
C LYS A 168 -2.14 5.79 40.76
N GLN A 169 -2.55 4.59 40.34
CA GLN A 169 -2.52 3.38 41.14
C GLN A 169 -1.16 2.66 41.09
N GLY A 170 -0.20 3.17 40.33
CA GLY A 170 1.16 2.62 40.21
C GLY A 170 1.32 1.57 39.11
N GLU A 171 0.28 1.29 38.33
CA GLU A 171 0.29 0.28 37.25
C GLU A 171 0.83 0.88 35.95
N ALA A 172 1.76 0.19 35.28
CA ALA A 172 2.22 0.56 33.94
C ALA A 172 1.18 0.22 32.86
N VAL A 173 1.01 1.12 31.89
CA VAL A 173 0.03 1.00 30.80
C VAL A 173 0.62 1.42 29.45
N LEU A 174 0.16 0.75 28.39
CA LEU A 174 0.56 0.96 27.00
C LEU A 174 -0.45 1.82 26.23
N ASP A 175 0.08 2.70 25.39
CA ASP A 175 -0.65 3.53 24.42
C ASP A 175 -1.77 4.34 25.06
N LEU A 176 -1.34 5.40 25.76
CA LEU A 176 -2.19 6.34 26.50
C LEU A 176 -3.09 7.13 25.55
N ASP A 177 -4.40 7.10 25.82
CA ASP A 177 -5.34 8.10 25.29
C ASP A 177 -5.25 9.45 26.02
N TYR A 178 -6.03 10.46 25.62
CA TYR A 178 -5.94 11.79 26.24
C TYR A 178 -6.28 11.79 27.73
N LEU A 179 -7.27 10.99 28.16
CA LEU A 179 -7.68 10.93 29.55
C LEU A 179 -6.64 10.19 30.39
N GLU A 180 -6.08 9.12 29.83
CA GLU A 180 -5.00 8.35 30.46
C GLU A 180 -3.73 9.22 30.60
N ASP A 181 -3.31 9.92 29.54
CA ASP A 181 -2.15 10.83 29.53
C ASP A 181 -2.31 11.98 30.52
N SER A 182 -3.47 12.65 30.51
CA SER A 182 -3.74 13.78 31.42
C SER A 182 -3.86 13.37 32.89
N SER A 183 -4.07 12.08 33.19
CA SER A 183 -4.22 11.60 34.56
C SER A 183 -3.08 10.68 35.01
N ALA A 184 -2.10 10.40 34.14
CA ALA A 184 -0.95 9.59 34.45
C ALA A 184 -0.08 10.28 35.52
N ALA A 185 0.51 9.47 36.41
CA ALA A 185 1.54 9.94 37.33
C ALA A 185 2.86 10.18 36.59
N VAL A 186 3.12 9.38 35.55
CA VAL A 186 4.32 9.44 34.73
C VAL A 186 3.92 9.16 33.29
N ASP A 187 4.37 10.01 32.37
CA ASP A 187 4.23 9.82 30.93
C ASP A 187 5.60 9.54 30.30
N MET A 188 5.65 8.60 29.37
CA MET A 188 6.88 8.31 28.64
C MET A 188 6.60 7.94 27.19
N ASN A 189 7.38 8.50 26.29
CA ASN A 189 7.37 8.17 24.87
C ASN A 189 8.62 7.38 24.52
N LEU A 190 8.43 6.26 23.84
CA LEU A 190 9.46 5.31 23.47
C LEU A 190 9.59 5.29 21.95
N PHE A 191 10.83 5.37 21.47
CA PHE A 191 11.15 5.43 20.04
C PHE A 191 12.22 4.38 19.73
N MET A 192 11.85 3.40 18.92
CA MET A 192 12.66 2.21 18.69
C MET A 192 12.73 1.87 17.22
N THR A 193 13.84 1.30 16.83
CA THR A 193 14.04 0.67 15.53
C THR A 193 13.55 -0.79 15.54
N ALA A 194 13.36 -1.38 14.37
CA ALA A 194 12.90 -2.77 14.24
C ALA A 194 13.89 -3.81 14.79
N ASN A 195 15.18 -3.48 14.85
CA ASN A 195 16.18 -4.36 15.47
C ASN A 195 16.17 -4.32 17.02
N GLY A 196 15.33 -3.46 17.63
CA GLY A 196 15.19 -3.34 19.08
C GLY A 196 16.07 -2.26 19.73
N GLU A 197 16.75 -1.42 18.95
CA GLU A 197 17.54 -0.30 19.46
C GLU A 197 16.68 0.94 19.71
N PHE A 198 16.80 1.52 20.90
CA PHE A 198 16.17 2.80 21.22
C PHE A 198 17.03 3.95 20.71
N PHE A 199 16.46 4.80 19.87
CA PHE A 199 17.15 6.03 19.41
C PHE A 199 16.73 7.28 20.18
N GLU A 200 15.61 7.21 20.92
CA GLU A 200 15.16 8.27 21.81
C GLU A 200 14.25 7.70 22.90
N LEU A 201 14.28 8.31 24.09
CA LEU A 201 13.39 8.04 25.22
C LEU A 201 13.02 9.39 25.83
N GLN A 202 11.73 9.66 26.00
CA GLN A 202 11.23 10.90 26.61
C GLN A 202 10.30 10.55 27.76
N GLY A 203 10.81 10.46 28.99
CA GLY A 203 10.03 10.17 30.18
C GLY A 203 9.98 11.38 31.11
N THR A 204 8.77 11.73 31.57
CA THR A 204 8.55 12.82 32.52
C THR A 204 7.64 12.34 33.66
N GLY A 205 8.02 12.66 34.88
CA GLY A 205 7.15 12.55 36.05
C GLY A 205 6.94 13.95 36.60
N GLU A 206 5.99 14.71 36.03
CA GLU A 206 5.81 16.13 36.38
C GLU A 206 5.39 16.30 37.86
N GLU A 207 4.51 15.42 38.33
CA GLU A 207 3.96 15.47 39.70
C GLU A 207 4.33 14.25 40.56
N ALA A 208 5.11 13.30 40.02
CA ALA A 208 5.52 12.08 40.69
C ALA A 208 6.90 11.59 40.21
N THR A 209 7.52 10.69 40.97
CA THR A 209 8.70 9.95 40.53
C THR A 209 8.33 8.50 40.21
N PHE A 210 9.17 7.81 39.43
CA PHE A 210 9.04 6.38 39.18
C PHE A 210 10.29 5.62 39.63
N SER A 211 10.10 4.37 40.01
CA SER A 211 11.20 3.47 40.37
C SER A 211 11.90 2.90 39.13
N ASN A 212 13.07 2.30 39.33
CA ASN A 212 13.73 1.51 38.28
C ASN A 212 12.84 0.37 37.77
N ASP A 213 12.12 -0.31 38.67
CA ASP A 213 11.25 -1.42 38.29
C ASP A 213 10.10 -0.95 37.40
N GLN A 214 9.49 0.20 37.74
CA GLN A 214 8.46 0.84 36.91
C GLN A 214 8.99 1.29 35.54
N LEU A 215 10.23 1.81 35.49
CA LEU A 215 10.88 2.13 34.22
C LEU A 215 11.02 0.88 33.36
N MET A 216 11.52 -0.22 33.93
CA MET A 216 11.69 -1.48 33.21
C MET A 216 10.35 -2.06 32.73
N GLU A 217 9.30 -2.01 33.55
CA GLU A 217 7.94 -2.42 33.14
C GLU A 217 7.43 -1.61 31.95
N MET A 218 7.57 -0.28 31.99
CA MET A 218 7.16 0.58 30.88
C MET A 218 7.96 0.29 29.60
N LEU A 219 9.27 0.01 29.71
CA LEU A 219 10.09 -0.37 28.56
C LEU A 219 9.65 -1.69 27.95
N GLU A 220 9.33 -2.70 28.76
CA GLU A 220 8.85 -4.00 28.25
C GLU A 220 7.48 -3.88 27.58
N LEU A 221 6.54 -3.14 28.19
CA LEU A 221 5.25 -2.83 27.56
C LEU A 221 5.43 -2.09 26.23
N GLY A 222 6.31 -1.10 26.22
CA GLY A 222 6.66 -0.33 25.03
C GLY A 222 7.19 -1.20 23.90
N LYS A 223 8.18 -2.06 24.19
CA LYS A 223 8.76 -2.99 23.21
C LYS A 223 7.70 -3.89 22.61
N LYS A 224 6.78 -4.43 23.43
CA LYS A 224 5.66 -5.23 22.95
C LYS A 224 4.81 -4.44 21.94
N GLY A 225 4.37 -3.23 22.31
CA GLY A 225 3.58 -2.38 21.43
C GLY A 225 4.33 -2.00 20.14
N LEU A 226 5.61 -1.67 20.23
CA LEU A 226 6.44 -1.33 19.07
C LEU A 226 6.58 -2.50 18.10
N ASN A 227 6.74 -3.73 18.60
CA ASN A 227 6.77 -4.94 17.76
C ASN A 227 5.46 -5.14 16.98
N GLU A 228 4.31 -4.90 17.62
CA GLU A 228 3.00 -4.92 16.95
C GLU A 228 2.91 -3.81 15.87
N LEU A 229 3.39 -2.59 16.18
CA LEU A 229 3.42 -1.49 15.21
C LEU A 229 4.28 -1.81 13.98
N PHE A 230 5.44 -2.47 14.13
CA PHE A 230 6.26 -2.87 12.98
C PHE A 230 5.53 -3.87 12.07
N GLN A 231 4.74 -4.79 12.64
CA GLN A 231 3.93 -5.72 11.87
C GLN A 231 2.87 -4.97 11.06
N ILE A 232 2.19 -3.99 11.68
CA ILE A 232 1.18 -3.15 11.03
C ILE A 232 1.80 -2.31 9.90
N GLN A 233 2.96 -1.69 10.13
CA GLN A 233 3.69 -0.95 9.09
C GLN A 233 4.05 -1.85 7.90
N THR A 234 4.58 -3.05 8.18
CA THR A 234 4.96 -4.02 7.14
C THR A 234 3.77 -4.44 6.30
N GLN A 235 2.63 -4.68 6.95
CA GLN A 235 1.39 -5.03 6.27
C GLN A 235 0.88 -3.88 5.39
N ALA A 236 0.85 -2.65 5.92
CA ALA A 236 0.39 -1.48 5.18
C ALA A 236 1.25 -1.21 3.93
N LEU A 237 2.57 -1.36 4.03
CA LEU A 237 3.50 -1.22 2.90
C LEU A 237 3.28 -2.31 1.84
N LYS A 238 3.02 -3.55 2.24
CA LYS A 238 2.69 -4.65 1.32
C LYS A 238 1.38 -4.37 0.57
N GLU A 239 0.33 -3.98 1.28
CA GLU A 239 -0.96 -3.65 0.68
C GLU A 239 -0.88 -2.46 -0.28
N SER A 240 -0.06 -1.46 0.04
CA SER A 240 0.19 -0.31 -0.84
C SER A 240 0.79 -0.76 -2.19
N LYS A 241 1.78 -1.67 -2.16
CA LYS A 241 2.37 -2.23 -3.38
C LYS A 241 1.34 -2.97 -4.23
N VAL A 242 0.47 -3.76 -3.61
CA VAL A 242 -0.61 -4.48 -4.30
C VAL A 242 -1.62 -3.50 -4.93
N LYS A 243 -2.06 -2.49 -4.18
CA LYS A 243 -2.99 -1.45 -4.69
C LYS A 243 -2.37 -0.69 -5.88
N LYS A 244 -1.09 -0.33 -5.79
CA LYS A 244 -0.37 0.35 -6.88
C LYS A 244 -0.23 -0.54 -8.12
N ALA A 245 0.03 -1.83 -7.95
CA ALA A 245 0.10 -2.79 -9.06
C ALA A 245 -1.26 -2.97 -9.77
N ILE A 246 -2.36 -2.99 -9.01
CA ILE A 246 -3.72 -3.11 -9.56
C ILE A 246 -4.20 -1.80 -10.23
N GLN A 247 -3.80 -0.64 -9.69
CA GLN A 247 -4.19 0.67 -10.23
C GLN A 247 -3.30 1.18 -11.37
N ALA A 248 -2.08 0.66 -11.52
CA ALA A 248 -1.24 0.99 -12.65
C ALA A 248 -1.92 0.48 -13.93
N PRO A 249 -2.32 1.35 -14.87
CA PRO A 249 -2.71 0.86 -16.17
C PRO A 249 -1.44 0.27 -16.78
N VAL A 250 -1.41 -1.04 -17.02
CA VAL A 250 -0.44 -1.64 -17.92
C VAL A 250 -0.82 -1.17 -19.33
N MET A 251 -0.55 0.11 -19.63
CA MET A 251 -0.44 0.59 -20.99
C MET A 251 0.97 0.26 -21.46
N THR A 252 1.21 -1.03 -21.66
CA THR A 252 2.14 -1.42 -22.70
C THR A 252 1.47 -1.03 -24.01
N ASP A 253 2.21 -0.50 -24.98
CA ASP A 253 1.74 -0.40 -26.37
C ASP A 253 1.47 -1.79 -26.98
N THR A 254 1.36 -2.84 -26.17
CA THR A 254 1.20 -4.24 -26.53
C THR A 254 -0.08 -4.77 -25.90
N ILE A 255 -0.95 -5.35 -26.73
CA ILE A 255 -2.10 -6.13 -26.34
C ILE A 255 -1.86 -7.59 -26.71
N LEU A 256 -2.18 -8.52 -25.80
CA LEU A 256 -2.15 -9.94 -26.09
C LEU A 256 -3.53 -10.40 -26.57
N ILE A 257 -3.59 -11.06 -27.71
CA ILE A 257 -4.80 -11.72 -28.21
C ILE A 257 -4.70 -13.20 -27.84
N ALA A 258 -5.64 -13.67 -27.02
CA ALA A 258 -5.70 -15.05 -26.53
C ALA A 258 -6.18 -16.03 -27.61
N THR A 259 -5.43 -16.12 -28.71
CA THR A 259 -5.69 -17.01 -29.83
C THR A 259 -4.41 -17.69 -30.29
N LYS A 260 -4.52 -18.95 -30.70
CA LYS A 260 -3.50 -19.68 -31.47
C LYS A 260 -3.83 -19.70 -32.98
N ASN A 261 -4.99 -19.16 -33.38
CA ASN A 261 -5.42 -19.16 -34.78
C ASN A 261 -4.75 -18.00 -35.55
N PRO A 262 -3.93 -18.30 -36.58
CA PRO A 262 -3.18 -17.30 -37.33
C PRO A 262 -4.07 -16.36 -38.16
N GLY A 263 -5.27 -16.79 -38.56
CA GLY A 263 -6.24 -15.94 -39.25
C GLY A 263 -6.77 -14.83 -38.35
N LYS A 264 -7.25 -15.21 -37.15
CA LYS A 264 -7.71 -14.25 -36.12
C LYS A 264 -6.60 -13.29 -35.71
N ALA A 265 -5.37 -13.80 -35.55
CA ALA A 265 -4.21 -12.98 -35.22
C ALA A 265 -4.03 -11.81 -36.20
N ARG A 266 -4.06 -12.10 -37.51
CA ARG A 266 -3.92 -11.07 -38.56
C ARG A 266 -5.06 -10.05 -38.55
N GLU A 267 -6.29 -10.46 -38.28
CA GLU A 267 -7.43 -9.55 -38.21
C GLU A 267 -7.28 -8.56 -37.05
N PHE A 268 -6.89 -9.06 -35.87
CA PHE A 268 -6.64 -8.20 -34.71
C PHE A 268 -5.40 -7.34 -34.87
N GLU A 269 -4.32 -7.85 -35.46
CA GLU A 269 -3.14 -7.06 -35.83
C GLU A 269 -3.54 -5.88 -36.73
N ALA A 270 -4.31 -6.12 -37.79
CA ALA A 270 -4.75 -5.06 -38.70
C ALA A 270 -5.68 -4.05 -38.01
N LEU A 271 -6.53 -4.51 -37.08
CA LEU A 271 -7.44 -3.66 -36.32
C LEU A 271 -6.69 -2.74 -35.35
N PHE A 272 -5.74 -3.30 -34.60
CA PHE A 272 -5.02 -2.60 -33.54
C PHE A 272 -3.81 -1.81 -34.04
N ALA A 273 -3.22 -2.18 -35.19
CA ALA A 273 -2.21 -1.38 -35.86
C ALA A 273 -2.71 0.04 -36.18
N LYS A 274 -3.99 0.21 -36.53
CA LYS A 274 -4.62 1.53 -36.75
C LYS A 274 -4.65 2.40 -35.49
N LYS A 275 -4.49 1.80 -34.31
CA LYS A 275 -4.47 2.46 -33.00
C LYS A 275 -3.05 2.58 -32.42
N GLY A 276 -2.03 2.16 -33.16
CA GLY A 276 -0.63 2.19 -32.69
C GLY A 276 -0.31 1.13 -31.64
N LEU A 277 -1.12 0.08 -31.51
CA LEU A 277 -0.87 -1.02 -30.58
C LEU A 277 -0.21 -2.20 -31.29
N PHE A 278 0.82 -2.75 -30.68
CA PHE A 278 1.46 -4.02 -31.01
C PHE A 278 0.60 -5.18 -30.53
N VAL A 279 0.40 -6.17 -31.38
CA VAL A 279 -0.34 -7.38 -31.04
C VAL A 279 0.64 -8.51 -30.78
N LYS A 280 0.49 -9.21 -29.66
CA LYS A 280 1.06 -10.53 -29.41
C LYS A 280 -0.05 -11.57 -29.38
N THR A 281 0.30 -12.84 -29.53
CA THR A 281 -0.62 -13.97 -29.53
C THR A 281 -0.14 -15.08 -28.61
N LEU A 282 -0.94 -16.14 -28.42
CA LEU A 282 -0.49 -17.31 -27.66
C LEU A 282 0.62 -18.12 -28.36
N LEU A 283 0.88 -17.86 -29.64
CA LEU A 283 2.04 -18.45 -30.33
C LEU A 283 3.37 -17.86 -29.84
N ASP A 284 3.35 -16.64 -29.29
CA ASP A 284 4.53 -15.97 -28.75
C ASP A 284 4.90 -16.45 -27.33
N TYR A 285 4.04 -17.26 -26.71
CA TYR A 285 4.17 -17.78 -25.34
C TYR A 285 3.86 -19.29 -25.27
N PRO A 286 4.71 -20.15 -25.85
CA PRO A 286 4.47 -21.59 -25.93
C PRO A 286 4.41 -22.30 -24.57
N GLU A 287 4.93 -21.69 -23.51
CA GLU A 287 4.94 -22.20 -22.14
C GLU A 287 3.59 -22.13 -21.42
N ILE A 288 2.61 -21.40 -21.97
CA ILE A 288 1.30 -21.22 -21.34
C ILE A 288 0.42 -22.45 -21.60
N PRO A 289 -0.09 -23.12 -20.55
CA PRO A 289 -1.00 -24.25 -20.71
C PRO A 289 -2.30 -23.82 -21.38
N GLU A 290 -2.96 -24.74 -22.09
CA GLU A 290 -4.29 -24.46 -22.65
C GLU A 290 -5.30 -24.20 -21.52
N VAL A 291 -6.03 -23.09 -21.64
CA VAL A 291 -7.10 -22.76 -20.70
C VAL A 291 -8.28 -23.68 -20.98
N GLU A 292 -8.75 -24.39 -19.96
CA GLU A 292 -9.95 -25.22 -20.06
C GLU A 292 -11.20 -24.34 -20.23
N GLU A 293 -11.84 -24.43 -21.39
CA GLU A 293 -13.08 -23.70 -21.71
C GLU A 293 -14.29 -24.47 -21.12
N THR A 294 -14.64 -24.15 -19.88
CA THR A 294 -15.76 -24.77 -19.13
C THR A 294 -17.07 -23.97 -19.20
N GLY A 295 -17.08 -22.85 -19.91
CA GLY A 295 -18.25 -21.98 -20.07
C GLY A 295 -19.35 -22.60 -20.91
N THR A 296 -20.58 -22.14 -20.68
CA THR A 296 -21.79 -22.55 -21.41
C THR A 296 -22.11 -21.62 -22.58
N THR A 297 -21.45 -20.46 -22.65
CA THR A 297 -21.58 -19.46 -23.72
C THR A 297 -20.22 -19.06 -24.29
N PHE A 298 -20.21 -18.53 -25.52
CA PHE A 298 -18.99 -17.99 -26.13
C PHE A 298 -18.38 -16.84 -25.30
N ALA A 299 -19.23 -16.00 -24.69
CA ALA A 299 -18.79 -14.89 -23.85
C ALA A 299 -18.10 -15.38 -22.56
N GLU A 300 -18.65 -16.42 -21.91
CA GLU A 300 -18.03 -17.03 -20.73
C GLU A 300 -16.68 -17.67 -21.06
N ASN A 301 -16.58 -18.39 -22.18
CA ASN A 301 -15.32 -18.98 -22.63
C ASN A 301 -14.26 -17.91 -22.96
N ALA A 302 -14.65 -16.85 -23.68
CA ALA A 302 -13.76 -15.74 -23.98
C ALA A 302 -13.29 -15.05 -22.70
N LEU A 303 -14.20 -14.76 -21.76
CA LEU A 303 -13.86 -14.12 -20.49
C LEU A 303 -12.89 -14.97 -19.67
N LEU A 304 -13.20 -16.26 -19.48
CA LEU A 304 -12.35 -17.19 -18.71
C LEU A 304 -10.93 -17.26 -19.30
N LYS A 305 -10.83 -17.29 -20.63
CA LYS A 305 -9.56 -17.29 -21.34
C LYS A 305 -8.80 -15.99 -21.13
N ALA A 306 -9.45 -14.83 -21.28
CA ALA A 306 -8.83 -13.53 -21.08
C ALA A 306 -8.33 -13.34 -19.64
N GLU A 307 -9.16 -13.63 -18.63
CA GLU A 307 -8.83 -13.46 -17.21
C GLU A 307 -7.69 -14.37 -16.77
N THR A 308 -7.75 -15.65 -17.15
CA THR A 308 -6.72 -16.63 -16.77
C THR A 308 -5.35 -16.21 -17.32
N ILE A 309 -5.30 -15.81 -18.59
CA ILE A 309 -4.04 -15.42 -19.23
C ILE A 309 -3.57 -14.05 -18.73
N ALA A 310 -4.48 -13.11 -18.50
CA ALA A 310 -4.15 -11.79 -17.93
C ALA A 310 -3.55 -11.91 -16.53
N ALA A 311 -4.14 -12.74 -15.66
CA ALA A 311 -3.61 -13.02 -14.33
C ALA A 311 -2.23 -13.69 -14.38
N THR A 312 -1.99 -14.55 -15.38
CA THR A 312 -0.72 -15.28 -15.52
C THR A 312 0.42 -14.38 -16.01
N LEU A 313 0.16 -13.57 -17.04
CA LEU A 313 1.19 -12.76 -17.70
C LEU A 313 1.27 -11.32 -17.19
N ASN A 314 0.30 -10.88 -16.38
CA ASN A 314 0.16 -9.51 -15.92
C ASN A 314 0.17 -8.50 -17.10
N MET A 315 -0.59 -8.82 -18.15
CA MET A 315 -0.70 -8.03 -19.38
C MET A 315 -2.18 -7.79 -19.74
N MET A 316 -2.44 -6.77 -20.56
CA MET A 316 -3.76 -6.58 -21.16
C MET A 316 -4.03 -7.69 -22.17
N VAL A 317 -5.10 -8.48 -21.95
CA VAL A 317 -5.49 -9.60 -22.79
C VAL A 317 -6.88 -9.37 -23.37
N LEU A 318 -7.02 -9.59 -24.67
CA LEU A 318 -8.30 -9.70 -25.35
C LEU A 318 -8.49 -11.15 -25.80
N ALA A 319 -9.66 -11.72 -25.54
CA ALA A 319 -10.03 -13.03 -26.05
C ALA A 319 -11.26 -12.91 -26.94
N ASP A 320 -11.34 -13.80 -27.92
CA ASP A 320 -12.48 -13.96 -28.82
C ASP A 320 -12.79 -15.44 -28.94
N ASP A 321 -14.07 -15.78 -28.87
CA ASP A 321 -14.56 -17.14 -29.02
C ASP A 321 -15.63 -17.21 -30.12
N SER A 322 -15.57 -18.27 -30.91
CA SER A 322 -16.36 -18.42 -32.13
C SER A 322 -16.71 -19.88 -32.35
N GLY A 323 -17.93 -20.14 -32.80
CA GLY A 323 -18.36 -21.47 -33.20
C GLY A 323 -19.45 -21.43 -34.26
N LEU A 324 -19.67 -22.59 -34.88
CA LEU A 324 -20.73 -22.79 -35.84
C LEU A 324 -22.03 -23.14 -35.10
N LYS A 325 -23.11 -22.41 -35.39
CA LYS A 325 -24.46 -22.76 -34.97
C LYS A 325 -25.28 -23.13 -36.19
N VAL A 326 -25.92 -24.28 -36.15
CA VAL A 326 -26.76 -24.76 -37.25
C VAL A 326 -28.20 -24.83 -36.77
N ASP A 327 -29.08 -24.06 -37.42
CA ASP A 327 -30.49 -23.95 -37.02
C ASP A 327 -31.20 -25.30 -37.06
N ALA A 328 -30.96 -26.11 -38.09
CA ALA A 328 -31.51 -27.45 -38.23
C ALA A 328 -31.10 -28.40 -37.09
N LEU A 329 -29.97 -28.14 -36.43
CA LEU A 329 -29.45 -28.92 -35.30
C LEU A 329 -29.68 -28.22 -33.95
N GLU A 330 -30.64 -27.29 -33.90
CA GLU A 330 -30.97 -26.51 -32.70
C GLU A 330 -29.78 -25.72 -32.16
N GLY A 331 -28.96 -25.17 -33.06
CA GLY A 331 -27.79 -24.37 -32.74
C GLY A 331 -26.54 -25.18 -32.39
N ARG A 332 -26.58 -26.51 -32.45
CA ARG A 332 -25.37 -27.34 -32.38
C ARG A 332 -24.54 -27.17 -33.67
N PRO A 333 -23.20 -27.27 -33.60
CA PRO A 333 -22.36 -27.61 -32.44
C PRO A 333 -22.14 -26.49 -31.41
N GLY A 334 -22.38 -25.22 -31.76
CA GLY A 334 -22.33 -24.09 -30.85
C GLY A 334 -20.98 -23.91 -30.16
N VAL A 335 -20.97 -23.76 -28.84
CA VAL A 335 -19.75 -23.63 -28.01
C VAL A 335 -18.82 -24.85 -28.06
N TYR A 336 -19.31 -25.98 -28.59
CA TYR A 336 -18.53 -27.22 -28.73
C TYR A 336 -17.91 -27.40 -30.11
N SER A 337 -17.97 -26.39 -30.99
CA SER A 337 -17.51 -26.46 -32.38
C SER A 337 -16.12 -27.06 -32.55
N ALA A 338 -15.15 -26.64 -31.72
CA ALA A 338 -13.76 -27.12 -31.82
C ALA A 338 -13.57 -28.59 -31.40
N ARG A 339 -14.51 -29.15 -30.62
CA ARG A 339 -14.45 -30.51 -30.03
C ARG A 339 -15.72 -31.32 -30.35
N TYR A 340 -16.38 -30.99 -31.45
CA TYR A 340 -17.71 -31.55 -31.74
C TYR A 340 -17.69 -33.06 -31.92
N ALA A 341 -16.64 -33.58 -32.55
CA ALA A 341 -16.38 -35.00 -32.74
C ALA A 341 -15.58 -35.66 -31.59
N GLY A 342 -15.29 -34.92 -30.50
CA GLY A 342 -14.50 -35.38 -29.37
C GLY A 342 -13.00 -35.11 -29.49
N GLU A 343 -12.22 -35.70 -28.57
CA GLU A 343 -10.75 -35.63 -28.57
C GLU A 343 -10.15 -36.87 -29.25
N PRO A 344 -9.08 -36.73 -30.07
CA PRO A 344 -8.38 -35.48 -30.39
C PRO A 344 -9.16 -34.56 -31.34
N LYS A 345 -9.06 -33.24 -31.13
CA LYS A 345 -9.69 -32.22 -31.99
C LYS A 345 -9.29 -32.41 -33.46
N SER A 346 -10.28 -32.45 -34.36
CA SER A 346 -10.07 -32.55 -35.80
C SER A 346 -11.21 -31.89 -36.58
N ASP A 347 -10.90 -30.87 -37.36
CA ASP A 347 -11.87 -30.16 -38.19
C ASP A 347 -12.55 -31.09 -39.20
N ALA A 348 -11.79 -32.05 -39.77
CA ALA A 348 -12.34 -33.04 -40.69
C ALA A 348 -13.37 -33.96 -39.99
N ALA A 349 -13.09 -34.37 -38.76
CA ALA A 349 -14.02 -35.21 -37.99
C ALA A 349 -15.26 -34.41 -37.53
N ASN A 350 -15.05 -33.16 -37.09
CA ASN A 350 -16.12 -32.23 -36.73
C ASN A 350 -17.08 -32.01 -37.92
N ASN A 351 -16.53 -31.75 -39.12
CA ASN A 351 -17.30 -31.58 -40.34
C ASN A 351 -18.00 -32.86 -40.77
N ALA A 352 -17.33 -34.02 -40.71
CA ALA A 352 -17.93 -35.31 -41.06
C ALA A 352 -19.12 -35.65 -40.15
N LYS A 353 -18.98 -35.44 -38.83
CA LYS A 353 -20.08 -35.62 -37.87
C LYS A 353 -21.22 -34.65 -38.13
N LEU A 354 -20.91 -33.38 -38.39
CA LEU A 354 -21.91 -32.37 -38.70
C LEU A 354 -22.70 -32.73 -39.96
N LEU A 355 -22.02 -33.11 -41.04
CA LEU A 355 -22.65 -33.52 -42.29
C LEU A 355 -23.47 -34.81 -42.14
N HIS A 356 -23.01 -35.75 -41.31
CA HIS A 356 -23.76 -36.96 -41.00
C HIS A 356 -25.07 -36.65 -40.26
N GLU A 357 -25.02 -35.80 -39.23
CA GLU A 357 -26.22 -35.40 -38.49
C GLU A 357 -27.17 -34.52 -39.32
N LEU A 358 -26.64 -33.80 -40.31
CA LEU A 358 -27.44 -33.03 -41.27
C LEU A 358 -28.09 -33.89 -42.36
N ALA A 359 -27.62 -35.12 -42.58
CA ALA A 359 -28.15 -35.99 -43.64
C ALA A 359 -29.62 -36.36 -43.42
N ASP A 360 -30.09 -36.36 -42.17
CA ASP A 360 -31.47 -36.66 -41.79
C ASP A 360 -32.41 -35.46 -41.98
N PHE A 361 -31.89 -34.28 -42.35
CA PHE A 361 -32.67 -33.07 -42.58
C PHE A 361 -32.81 -32.79 -44.08
N PRO A 362 -34.01 -32.43 -44.56
CA PRO A 362 -34.21 -32.09 -45.96
C PRO A 362 -33.36 -30.84 -46.33
N PRO A 363 -32.79 -30.79 -47.55
CA PRO A 363 -32.10 -29.60 -48.01
C PRO A 363 -33.07 -28.41 -48.00
N ALA A 364 -32.58 -27.28 -47.47
CA ALA A 364 -33.32 -26.03 -47.31
C ALA A 364 -33.72 -25.39 -48.65
#